data_AF-A0AAE0X8N3-F1
#
_entry.id   AF-A0AAE0X8N3-F1
#
_cell.length_a   1.000
_cell.length_b   1.000
_cell.length_c   1.000
_cell.angle_alpha   90.00
_cell.angle_beta   90.00
_cell.angle_gamma   90.00
#
_symmetry.space_group_name_H-M   'P 1'
#
loop_
_entity.id
_entity.type
_entity.pdbx_description
1 polymer ?
#
loop_
_entity_poly.entity_id
_entity_poly.type
_entity_poly.pdbx_seq_one_letter_code
_entity_poly.pdbx_strand_id
1 'polypeptide(L)'
;MATGQPSWKWCSKCACLFFGGNAVCAAAGGVHDHLGSGTYTVSYKSDAPGQNQWKWCKKCQVLSFTGDGVGPCHAGGQHDVSGSGDYHLVQDSEGQTPWNWCNKCQGLAWQPGVCQAGGAHAFNGSGRYSICINGNPRAQANIGQDQWRWCKACQLLCYDGINSCAAGGAHISAGSGNYELTMGAPASGSTAQPGWKWCTKCYGLAYSKSASDGVCPRGGTHNHDGSADYALPSSGAPADGEQDKWAWCNQCQQLWYSGNGAGRCCQSPTGGHSKDGSGNYSLKMIPN
;
A
#
# COMPACT_ATOMS: atom_id res chain seq x y z
N MET A 1 16.05 -7.15 4.97
CA MET A 1 15.42 -8.46 4.71
C MET A 1 13.92 -8.27 4.83
N ALA A 2 13.14 -8.70 3.83
CA ALA A 2 11.69 -8.51 3.78
C ALA A 2 11.00 -9.16 5.00
N THR A 3 10.10 -8.43 5.65
CA THR A 3 9.33 -8.77 6.86
C THR A 3 7.86 -9.14 6.58
N GLY A 4 7.32 -8.74 5.42
CA GLY A 4 5.97 -9.06 4.96
C GLY A 4 5.95 -9.70 3.57
N GLN A 5 5.09 -10.72 3.39
CA GLN A 5 4.87 -11.40 2.12
C GLN A 5 3.77 -10.64 1.36
N PRO A 6 4.05 -10.10 0.15
CA PRO A 6 3.05 -9.42 -0.67
C PRO A 6 2.17 -10.45 -1.40
N SER A 7 1.35 -10.00 -2.35
CA SER A 7 0.54 -10.84 -3.26
C SER A 7 -0.63 -11.57 -2.59
N TRP A 8 -1.00 -11.19 -1.38
CA TRP A 8 -2.30 -11.58 -0.81
C TRP A 8 -3.42 -10.77 -1.46
N LYS A 9 -4.58 -11.40 -1.62
CA LYS A 9 -5.76 -10.85 -2.27
C LYS A 9 -7.00 -11.14 -1.43
N TRP A 10 -7.99 -10.28 -1.54
CA TRP A 10 -9.34 -10.48 -1.04
C TRP A 10 -10.19 -11.12 -2.14
N CYS A 11 -11.03 -12.07 -1.76
CA CYS A 11 -11.98 -12.68 -2.69
C CYS A 11 -13.40 -12.13 -2.49
N SER A 12 -13.99 -11.56 -3.54
CA SER A 12 -15.35 -10.99 -3.48
C SER A 12 -16.44 -12.00 -3.15
N LYS A 13 -16.20 -13.29 -3.43
CA LYS A 13 -17.19 -14.35 -3.30
C LYS A 13 -17.20 -15.01 -1.92
N CYS A 14 -16.01 -15.31 -1.38
CA CYS A 14 -15.88 -15.96 -0.08
C CYS A 14 -15.47 -15.00 1.04
N ALA A 15 -15.17 -13.74 0.71
CA ALA A 15 -14.65 -12.72 1.61
C ALA A 15 -13.28 -13.04 2.25
N CYS A 16 -12.67 -14.20 1.97
CA CYS A 16 -11.42 -14.60 2.59
C CYS A 16 -10.21 -13.87 2.00
N LEU A 17 -9.20 -13.65 2.85
CA LEU A 17 -7.85 -13.33 2.41
C LEU A 17 -7.18 -14.60 1.89
N PHE A 18 -6.64 -14.56 0.67
CA PHE A 18 -5.96 -15.70 0.04
C PHE A 18 -4.68 -15.27 -0.67
N PHE A 19 -3.71 -16.17 -0.76
CA PHE A 19 -2.47 -15.93 -1.50
C PHE A 19 -2.71 -16.13 -3.01
N GLY A 20 -2.25 -15.19 -3.84
CA GLY A 20 -2.49 -15.23 -5.29
C GLY A 20 -2.10 -16.56 -5.94
N GLY A 21 -3.01 -17.15 -6.73
CA GLY A 21 -2.82 -18.43 -7.41
C GLY A 21 -4.14 -19.10 -7.82
N ASN A 22 -4.06 -20.21 -8.55
CA ASN A 22 -5.22 -21.02 -8.94
C ASN A 22 -5.59 -21.97 -7.80
N ALA A 23 -6.70 -21.71 -7.11
CA ALA A 23 -7.19 -22.56 -6.05
C ALA A 23 -8.72 -22.52 -5.91
N VAL A 24 -9.26 -23.55 -5.25
CA VAL A 24 -10.69 -23.74 -5.07
C VAL A 24 -11.23 -22.76 -4.02
N CYS A 25 -12.22 -21.98 -4.43
CA CYS A 25 -12.96 -21.03 -3.61
C CYS A 25 -14.21 -21.68 -3.02
N ALA A 26 -14.61 -21.25 -1.81
CA ALA A 26 -15.80 -21.76 -1.14
C ALA A 26 -17.12 -21.42 -1.84
N ALA A 27 -17.12 -20.43 -2.73
CA ALA A 27 -18.29 -20.08 -3.53
C ALA A 27 -18.37 -20.98 -4.78
N ALA A 28 -19.27 -21.97 -4.71
CA ALA A 28 -19.69 -22.85 -5.82
C ALA A 28 -18.57 -23.62 -6.57
N GLY A 29 -17.43 -23.89 -5.92
CA GLY A 29 -16.34 -24.70 -6.51
C GLY A 29 -15.50 -23.98 -7.59
N GLY A 30 -15.64 -22.66 -7.73
CA GLY A 30 -14.86 -21.86 -8.68
C GLY A 30 -13.49 -21.42 -8.15
N VAL A 31 -12.73 -20.67 -8.95
CA VAL A 31 -11.50 -20.00 -8.49
C VAL A 31 -11.80 -18.74 -7.69
N HIS A 32 -10.87 -18.33 -6.82
CA HIS A 32 -10.99 -17.07 -6.09
C HIS A 32 -11.02 -15.87 -7.04
N ASP A 33 -11.98 -14.99 -6.83
CA ASP A 33 -12.14 -13.76 -7.61
C ASP A 33 -11.41 -12.60 -6.94
N HIS A 34 -10.37 -12.10 -7.58
CA HIS A 34 -9.58 -10.96 -7.09
C HIS A 34 -9.90 -9.66 -7.86
N LEU A 35 -10.94 -9.65 -8.70
CA LEU A 35 -11.38 -8.44 -9.38
C LEU A 35 -11.86 -7.41 -8.34
N GLY A 36 -11.16 -6.28 -8.26
CA GLY A 36 -11.42 -5.24 -7.25
C GLY A 36 -10.67 -5.42 -5.93
N SER A 37 -9.85 -6.46 -5.78
CA SER A 37 -8.96 -6.61 -4.62
C SER A 37 -7.78 -5.63 -4.68
N GLY A 38 -7.42 -5.05 -3.54
CA GLY A 38 -6.08 -4.48 -3.34
C GLY A 38 -5.01 -5.56 -3.30
N THR A 39 -3.74 -5.17 -3.16
CA THR A 39 -2.63 -6.07 -2.83
C THR A 39 -2.37 -5.99 -1.34
N TYR A 40 -2.51 -7.12 -0.66
CA TYR A 40 -2.28 -7.20 0.77
C TYR A 40 -0.91 -7.77 1.08
N THR A 41 -0.34 -7.30 2.19
CA THR A 41 0.93 -7.78 2.71
C THR A 41 0.71 -8.33 4.12
N VAL A 42 1.20 -9.55 4.37
CA VAL A 42 1.07 -10.22 5.67
C VAL A 42 2.46 -10.51 6.23
N SER A 43 2.71 -10.10 7.48
CA SER A 43 3.99 -10.35 8.16
C SER A 43 4.23 -11.83 8.40
N TYR A 44 5.46 -12.30 8.16
CA TYR A 44 5.87 -13.70 8.41
C TYR A 44 7.18 -13.81 9.21
N LYS A 45 7.59 -12.70 9.84
CA LYS A 45 8.81 -12.64 10.66
C LYS A 45 8.51 -13.17 12.06
N SER A 46 9.42 -13.96 12.61
CA SER A 46 9.26 -14.62 13.91
C SER A 46 9.11 -13.69 15.12
N ASP A 47 9.54 -12.43 15.01
CA ASP A 47 9.40 -11.38 16.03
C ASP A 47 8.38 -10.29 15.60
N ALA A 48 7.58 -10.53 14.55
CA ALA A 48 6.57 -9.57 14.13
C ALA A 48 5.52 -9.38 15.23
N PRO A 49 5.12 -8.13 15.54
CA PRO A 49 4.06 -7.88 16.49
C PRO A 49 2.72 -8.43 15.99
N GLY A 50 1.84 -8.77 16.92
CA GLY A 50 0.49 -9.28 16.61
C GLY A 50 0.33 -10.76 16.95
N GLN A 51 -0.88 -11.25 16.73
CA GLN A 51 -1.24 -12.65 16.94
C GLN A 51 -0.52 -13.52 15.91
N ASN A 52 0.21 -14.52 16.38
CA ASN A 52 0.87 -15.53 15.57
C ASN A 52 -0.08 -16.72 15.29
N GLN A 53 0.43 -17.85 14.78
CA GLN A 53 -0.38 -19.02 14.42
C GLN A 53 -1.36 -18.79 13.26
N TRP A 54 -1.10 -17.79 12.42
CA TRP A 54 -1.75 -17.67 11.12
C TRP A 54 -0.93 -18.44 10.09
N LYS A 55 -1.60 -19.28 9.30
CA LYS A 55 -0.98 -20.20 8.35
C LYS A 55 -1.66 -20.11 6.99
N TRP A 56 -0.87 -20.23 5.95
CA TRP A 56 -1.35 -20.41 4.59
C TRP A 56 -1.79 -21.86 4.36
N CYS A 57 -2.98 -22.05 3.80
CA CYS A 57 -3.46 -23.37 3.39
C CYS A 57 -3.08 -23.66 1.93
N LYS A 58 -2.28 -24.69 1.65
CA LYS A 58 -1.86 -25.00 0.27
C LYS A 58 -2.97 -25.53 -0.64
N LYS A 59 -4.06 -26.07 -0.06
CA LYS A 59 -5.21 -26.57 -0.83
C LYS A 59 -6.08 -25.45 -1.41
N CYS A 60 -6.32 -24.39 -0.63
CA CYS A 60 -7.27 -23.33 -1.00
C CYS A 60 -6.68 -21.91 -0.94
N GLN A 61 -5.41 -21.77 -0.60
CA GLN A 61 -4.63 -20.52 -0.50
C GLN A 61 -5.10 -19.53 0.58
N VAL A 62 -6.17 -19.86 1.32
CA VAL A 62 -6.71 -19.00 2.38
C VAL A 62 -5.77 -18.94 3.58
N LEU A 63 -5.65 -17.75 4.17
CA LEU A 63 -5.00 -17.56 5.47
C LEU A 63 -5.92 -18.06 6.59
N SER A 64 -5.47 -19.07 7.32
CA SER A 64 -6.20 -19.74 8.39
C SER A 64 -5.45 -19.64 9.72
N PHE A 65 -6.16 -19.29 10.77
CA PHE A 65 -5.67 -19.41 12.14
C PHE A 65 -5.57 -20.88 12.54
N THR A 66 -4.58 -21.24 13.35
CA THR A 66 -4.41 -22.61 13.88
C THR A 66 -4.35 -22.68 15.40
N GLY A 67 -4.49 -21.54 16.10
CA GLY A 67 -4.45 -21.50 17.57
C GLY A 67 -5.67 -22.07 18.27
N ASP A 68 -6.77 -22.20 17.54
CA ASP A 68 -8.03 -22.82 18.00
C ASP A 68 -8.33 -24.10 17.19
N GLY A 69 -7.28 -24.80 16.76
CA GLY A 69 -7.35 -25.96 15.88
C GLY A 69 -7.42 -25.60 14.40
N VAL A 70 -7.43 -26.63 13.55
CA VAL A 70 -7.43 -26.47 12.08
C VAL A 70 -8.86 -26.59 11.55
N GLY A 71 -9.35 -25.52 10.92
CA GLY A 71 -10.71 -25.44 10.42
C GLY A 71 -10.98 -26.26 9.15
N PRO A 72 -12.26 -26.50 8.82
CA PRO A 72 -12.68 -27.10 7.55
C PRO A 72 -12.23 -26.29 6.34
N CYS A 73 -11.78 -26.99 5.30
CA CYS A 73 -11.37 -26.44 4.02
C CYS A 73 -12.36 -26.86 2.93
N HIS A 74 -12.76 -25.91 2.09
CA HIS A 74 -13.69 -26.21 1.00
C HIS A 74 -13.11 -27.16 -0.06
N ALA A 75 -11.78 -27.23 -0.19
CA ALA A 75 -11.11 -28.20 -1.04
C ALA A 75 -11.14 -29.65 -0.48
N GLY A 76 -11.77 -29.87 0.68
CA GLY A 76 -11.95 -31.16 1.32
C GLY A 76 -11.10 -31.35 2.58
N GLY A 77 -11.75 -31.88 3.62
CA GLY A 77 -11.15 -32.10 4.94
C GLY A 77 -10.80 -30.81 5.66
N GLN A 78 -9.73 -30.82 6.44
CA GLN A 78 -9.18 -29.65 7.12
C GLN A 78 -8.20 -28.87 6.22
N HIS A 79 -7.99 -27.60 6.56
CA HIS A 79 -6.93 -26.78 5.96
C HIS A 79 -5.58 -27.51 6.04
N ASP A 80 -4.87 -27.58 4.91
CA ASP A 80 -3.55 -28.18 4.88
C ASP A 80 -2.50 -27.08 4.94
N VAL A 81 -1.98 -26.88 6.15
CA VAL A 81 -1.01 -25.83 6.49
C VAL A 81 0.42 -26.34 6.46
N SER A 82 0.65 -27.56 5.97
CA SER A 82 2.00 -28.10 5.83
C SER A 82 2.80 -27.27 4.83
N GLY A 83 4.03 -26.89 5.22
CA GLY A 83 4.88 -26.01 4.42
C GLY A 83 4.59 -24.51 4.56
N SER A 84 3.60 -24.11 5.37
CA SER A 84 3.38 -22.70 5.69
C SER A 84 4.40 -22.18 6.70
N GLY A 85 4.89 -20.95 6.48
CA GLY A 85 5.50 -20.14 7.53
C GLY A 85 4.48 -19.74 8.61
N ASP A 86 4.94 -19.05 9.66
CA ASP A 86 4.05 -18.44 10.65
C ASP A 86 3.80 -16.97 10.33
N TYR A 87 2.54 -16.63 10.09
CA TYR A 87 2.12 -15.27 9.80
C TYR A 87 1.63 -14.60 11.08
N HIS A 88 1.82 -13.28 11.14
CA HIS A 88 1.50 -12.47 12.30
C HIS A 88 0.53 -11.35 11.90
N LEU A 89 -0.61 -11.27 12.59
CA LEU A 89 -1.63 -10.25 12.35
C LEU A 89 -1.80 -9.35 13.56
N VAL A 90 -1.66 -8.04 13.37
CA VAL A 90 -1.97 -7.07 14.43
C VAL A 90 -3.47 -6.84 14.50
N GLN A 91 -3.94 -6.41 15.66
CA GLN A 91 -5.32 -6.02 15.91
C GLN A 91 -5.39 -4.52 16.22
N ASP A 92 -6.53 -3.91 15.91
CA ASP A 92 -6.87 -2.52 16.25
C ASP A 92 -5.74 -1.52 15.93
N SER A 93 -5.08 -1.73 14.79
CA SER A 93 -3.98 -0.90 14.30
C SER A 93 -4.34 -0.25 12.96
N GLU A 94 -3.43 0.54 12.41
CA GLU A 94 -3.55 1.10 11.08
C GLU A 94 -3.65 -0.01 10.01
N GLY A 95 -4.24 0.29 8.86
CA GLY A 95 -4.48 -0.65 7.75
C GLY A 95 -5.94 -0.89 7.42
N GLN A 96 -6.21 -1.81 6.51
CA GLN A 96 -7.59 -2.19 6.24
C GLN A 96 -8.15 -2.96 7.45
N THR A 97 -9.27 -2.50 7.97
CA THR A 97 -9.98 -3.04 9.14
C THR A 97 -11.50 -2.86 8.93
N PRO A 98 -12.37 -3.71 9.50
CA PRO A 98 -12.06 -4.90 10.29
C PRO A 98 -11.99 -6.18 9.46
N TRP A 99 -10.82 -6.83 9.45
CA TRP A 99 -10.73 -8.26 9.14
C TRP A 99 -11.09 -9.06 10.38
N ASN A 100 -11.81 -10.16 10.19
CA ASN A 100 -12.29 -10.98 11.29
C ASN A 100 -11.91 -12.44 11.08
N TRP A 101 -11.54 -13.09 12.18
CA TRP A 101 -11.39 -14.53 12.28
C TRP A 101 -12.76 -15.19 12.32
N CYS A 102 -13.00 -16.15 11.45
CA CYS A 102 -14.21 -16.95 11.45
C CYS A 102 -14.04 -18.21 12.31
N ASN A 103 -14.79 -18.36 13.39
CA ASN A 103 -14.66 -19.52 14.29
C ASN A 103 -15.16 -20.85 13.69
N LYS A 104 -15.91 -20.80 12.58
CA LYS A 104 -16.38 -22.00 11.86
C LYS A 104 -15.29 -22.60 10.98
N CYS A 105 -14.54 -21.77 10.26
CA CYS A 105 -13.52 -22.25 9.31
C CYS A 105 -12.09 -21.86 9.65
N GLN A 106 -11.88 -21.10 10.71
CA GLN A 106 -10.59 -20.56 11.13
C GLN A 106 -9.97 -19.55 10.13
N GLY A 107 -10.67 -19.22 9.04
CA GLY A 107 -10.20 -18.31 8.00
C GLY A 107 -10.34 -16.83 8.37
N LEU A 108 -9.42 -16.00 7.86
CA LEU A 108 -9.54 -14.53 7.93
C LEU A 108 -10.44 -14.02 6.81
N ALA A 109 -11.45 -13.20 7.13
CA ALA A 109 -12.39 -12.65 6.15
C ALA A 109 -12.74 -11.17 6.38
N TRP A 110 -13.04 -10.46 5.28
CA TRP A 110 -13.49 -9.08 5.24
C TRP A 110 -14.85 -9.01 4.55
N GLN A 111 -15.90 -8.62 5.29
CA GLN A 111 -17.31 -8.57 4.88
C GLN A 111 -18.03 -9.94 4.86
N PRO A 112 -19.37 -9.99 4.65
CA PRO A 112 -20.09 -11.24 4.45
C PRO A 112 -19.63 -11.99 3.20
N GLY A 113 -19.54 -13.30 3.29
CA GLY A 113 -19.14 -14.18 2.19
C GLY A 113 -19.37 -15.64 2.55
N VAL A 114 -19.20 -16.52 1.55
CA VAL A 114 -19.36 -17.96 1.76
C VAL A 114 -18.20 -18.52 2.58
N CYS A 115 -18.52 -19.09 3.73
CA CYS A 115 -17.58 -19.72 4.64
C CYS A 115 -17.05 -21.04 4.06
N GLN A 116 -15.80 -21.38 4.35
CA GLN A 116 -15.20 -22.67 3.94
C GLN A 116 -15.91 -23.88 4.58
N ALA A 117 -16.55 -23.68 5.74
CA ALA A 117 -17.38 -24.69 6.41
C ALA A 117 -18.84 -24.71 5.90
N GLY A 118 -19.18 -23.91 4.89
CA GLY A 118 -20.53 -23.74 4.38
C GLY A 118 -21.32 -22.64 5.11
N GLY A 119 -22.29 -22.05 4.39
CA GLY A 119 -23.10 -20.94 4.88
C GLY A 119 -22.28 -19.66 5.10
N ALA A 120 -22.78 -18.76 5.96
CA ALA A 120 -22.09 -17.52 6.30
C ALA A 120 -20.95 -17.73 7.31
N HIS A 121 -19.97 -16.82 7.30
CA HIS A 121 -18.95 -16.73 8.35
C HIS A 121 -19.57 -16.39 9.71
N ALA A 122 -18.94 -16.86 10.79
CA ALA A 122 -19.31 -16.54 12.17
C ALA A 122 -18.08 -15.96 12.89
N PHE A 123 -18.19 -14.72 13.35
CA PHE A 123 -17.07 -13.95 13.89
C PHE A 123 -17.10 -13.84 15.43
N ASN A 124 -17.87 -14.69 16.11
CA ASN A 124 -17.98 -14.65 17.57
C ASN A 124 -16.63 -14.96 18.20
N GLY A 125 -16.15 -14.05 19.05
CA GLY A 125 -14.82 -14.13 19.67
C GLY A 125 -13.67 -13.62 18.81
N SER A 126 -13.93 -13.08 17.62
CA SER A 126 -12.90 -12.47 16.79
C SER A 126 -12.43 -11.13 17.36
N GLY A 127 -11.11 -10.90 17.32
CA GLY A 127 -10.55 -9.55 17.34
C GLY A 127 -10.77 -8.82 16.01
N ARG A 128 -10.43 -7.53 15.96
CA ARG A 128 -10.49 -6.71 14.74
C ARG A 128 -9.10 -6.59 14.13
N TYR A 129 -8.77 -7.48 13.21
CA TYR A 129 -7.46 -7.52 12.59
C TYR A 129 -7.29 -6.38 11.57
N SER A 130 -6.07 -5.87 11.51
CA SER A 130 -5.67 -4.85 10.54
C SER A 130 -4.63 -5.43 9.58
N ILE A 131 -4.93 -5.39 8.28
CA ILE A 131 -4.06 -5.92 7.24
C ILE A 131 -3.52 -4.77 6.40
N CYS A 132 -2.22 -4.84 6.12
CA CYS A 132 -1.59 -3.93 5.20
C CYS A 132 -2.22 -4.08 3.81
N ILE A 133 -2.84 -3.01 3.31
CA ILE A 133 -3.38 -2.94 1.95
C ILE A 133 -2.60 -1.89 1.17
N ASN A 134 -2.13 -2.26 -0.01
CA ASN A 134 -1.35 -1.39 -0.89
C ASN A 134 -0.27 -0.63 -0.11
N GLY A 135 0.47 -1.34 0.75
CA GLY A 135 1.60 -0.78 1.50
C GLY A 135 1.26 0.01 2.78
N ASN A 136 0.00 0.05 3.23
CA ASN A 136 -0.42 0.79 4.44
C ASN A 136 -1.07 -0.14 5.51
N PRO A 137 -0.54 -0.20 6.76
CA PRO A 137 0.50 0.65 7.34
C PRO A 137 1.89 0.13 7.09
N ARG A 138 2.81 1.10 7.04
CA ARG A 138 4.18 0.91 6.61
C ARG A 138 5.00 0.00 7.53
N ALA A 139 4.67 -0.03 8.82
CA ALA A 139 5.31 -0.93 9.79
C ALA A 139 5.13 -2.42 9.43
N GLN A 140 4.14 -2.73 8.59
CA GLN A 140 3.83 -4.09 8.11
C GLN A 140 4.26 -4.33 6.65
N ALA A 141 4.72 -3.30 5.92
CA ALA A 141 4.87 -3.32 4.46
C ALA A 141 6.30 -3.52 3.91
N ASN A 142 7.34 -3.64 4.76
CA ASN A 142 8.78 -3.59 4.41
C ASN A 142 9.35 -2.16 4.22
N ILE A 143 10.66 -2.05 4.48
CA ILE A 143 11.43 -0.80 4.54
C ILE A 143 11.80 -0.38 3.11
N GLY A 144 11.14 0.68 2.65
CA GLY A 144 11.19 1.23 1.28
C GLY A 144 9.73 1.50 0.91
N GLN A 145 9.33 2.77 0.78
CA GLN A 145 7.91 3.00 0.50
C GLN A 145 7.66 2.91 -0.99
N ASP A 146 6.98 1.85 -1.38
CA ASP A 146 6.39 1.65 -2.69
C ASP A 146 4.93 2.16 -2.69
N GLN A 147 4.21 2.00 -3.80
CA GLN A 147 2.85 2.52 -4.06
C GLN A 147 2.76 4.04 -4.24
N TRP A 148 3.90 4.68 -4.45
CA TRP A 148 3.90 5.98 -5.10
C TRP A 148 3.56 5.79 -6.57
N ARG A 149 2.58 6.57 -7.03
CA ARG A 149 2.13 6.60 -8.41
C ARG A 149 2.22 8.01 -8.94
N TRP A 150 2.58 8.11 -10.20
CA TRP A 150 2.36 9.29 -10.99
C TRP A 150 0.86 9.42 -11.28
N CYS A 151 0.28 10.59 -10.98
CA CYS A 151 -1.10 10.89 -11.35
C CYS A 151 -1.15 11.61 -12.69
N LYS A 152 -1.78 11.02 -13.72
CA LYS A 152 -1.89 11.65 -15.04
C LYS A 152 -2.63 13.01 -15.03
N ALA A 153 -3.60 13.18 -14.14
CA ALA A 153 -4.44 14.38 -14.13
C ALA A 153 -3.74 15.61 -13.53
N CYS A 154 -2.92 15.42 -12.49
CA CYS A 154 -2.22 16.52 -11.82
C CYS A 154 -0.69 16.47 -11.96
N GLN A 155 -0.13 15.40 -12.53
CA GLN A 155 1.30 15.12 -12.67
C GLN A 155 2.06 14.91 -11.35
N LEU A 156 1.38 14.96 -10.20
CA LEU A 156 1.99 14.76 -8.90
C LEU A 156 2.42 13.31 -8.66
N LEU A 157 3.45 13.12 -7.83
CA LEU A 157 3.71 11.85 -7.16
C LEU A 157 2.80 11.73 -5.92
N CYS A 158 1.94 10.72 -5.90
CA CYS A 158 0.93 10.52 -4.85
C CYS A 158 0.81 9.05 -4.49
N TYR A 159 0.30 8.74 -3.30
CA TYR A 159 -0.06 7.35 -3.00
C TYR A 159 -1.24 6.88 -3.86
N ASP A 160 -1.15 5.63 -4.33
CA ASP A 160 -2.22 4.98 -5.08
C ASP A 160 -3.50 4.82 -4.24
N GLY A 161 -4.67 4.89 -4.90
CA GLY A 161 -5.95 4.54 -4.29
C GLY A 161 -6.54 5.52 -3.27
N ILE A 162 -5.95 6.71 -3.07
CA ILE A 162 -6.47 7.70 -2.11
C ILE A 162 -7.00 8.95 -2.83
N ASN A 163 -8.18 9.40 -2.43
CA ASN A 163 -8.90 10.52 -3.03
C ASN A 163 -8.31 11.84 -2.55
N SER A 164 -7.61 12.63 -3.38
CA SER A 164 -7.29 14.07 -3.16
C SER A 164 -6.63 14.77 -4.37
N CYS A 165 -7.04 14.48 -5.60
CA CYS A 165 -6.39 15.07 -6.78
C CYS A 165 -6.69 16.57 -6.92
N ALA A 166 -5.67 17.38 -7.25
CA ALA A 166 -5.84 18.81 -7.55
C ALA A 166 -6.69 19.07 -8.82
N ALA A 167 -6.83 18.07 -9.69
CA ALA A 167 -7.76 18.09 -10.82
C ALA A 167 -9.22 17.75 -10.42
N GLY A 168 -9.47 17.45 -9.14
CA GLY A 168 -10.73 16.91 -8.65
C GLY A 168 -10.76 15.38 -8.68
N GLY A 169 -11.48 14.77 -7.73
CA GLY A 169 -11.63 13.32 -7.65
C GLY A 169 -10.39 12.57 -7.15
N ALA A 170 -10.28 11.29 -7.54
CA ALA A 170 -9.18 10.39 -7.19
C ALA A 170 -7.91 10.68 -8.00
N HIS A 171 -6.73 10.31 -7.48
CA HIS A 171 -5.52 10.25 -8.31
C HIS A 171 -5.69 9.16 -9.39
N ILE A 172 -5.31 9.47 -10.63
CA ILE A 172 -5.39 8.54 -11.77
C ILE A 172 -4.02 7.92 -11.98
N SER A 173 -3.82 6.69 -11.49
CA SER A 173 -2.59 5.91 -11.62
C SER A 173 -2.49 5.09 -12.91
N ALA A 174 -3.49 5.16 -13.78
CA ALA A 174 -3.48 4.47 -15.08
C ALA A 174 -2.28 4.92 -15.94
N GLY A 175 -1.43 3.97 -16.32
CA GLY A 175 -0.19 4.22 -17.06
C GLY A 175 1.01 4.62 -16.19
N SER A 176 0.88 4.63 -14.86
CA SER A 176 1.98 4.84 -13.92
C SER A 176 2.78 3.56 -13.68
N GLY A 177 4.10 3.69 -13.55
CA GLY A 177 4.93 2.71 -12.84
C GLY A 177 4.66 2.72 -11.33
N ASN A 178 5.32 1.84 -10.58
CA ASN A 178 5.41 1.94 -9.13
C ASN A 178 6.73 2.64 -8.77
N TYR A 179 6.71 3.64 -7.91
CA TYR A 179 7.93 4.36 -7.53
C TYR A 179 8.33 4.02 -6.09
N GLU A 180 9.62 3.77 -5.89
CA GLU A 180 10.21 3.55 -4.58
C GLU A 180 10.87 4.83 -4.08
N LEU A 181 10.55 5.26 -2.85
CA LEU A 181 11.24 6.36 -2.20
C LEU A 181 12.14 5.88 -1.06
N THR A 182 13.38 6.37 -1.06
CA THR A 182 14.35 6.15 0.01
C THR A 182 13.94 6.91 1.27
N MET A 183 14.05 6.22 2.39
CA MET A 183 13.55 6.67 3.68
C MET A 183 14.70 7.02 4.62
N GLY A 184 14.56 8.12 5.37
CA GLY A 184 15.54 8.57 6.35
C GLY A 184 16.63 9.47 5.78
N ALA A 185 17.58 9.85 6.64
CA ALA A 185 18.69 10.72 6.26
C ALA A 185 19.59 10.01 5.23
N PRO A 186 20.01 10.71 4.16
CA PRO A 186 20.87 10.13 3.15
C PRO A 186 22.25 9.81 3.75
N ALA A 187 22.90 8.77 3.23
CA ALA A 187 24.26 8.44 3.62
C ALA A 187 25.23 9.60 3.32
N SER A 188 26.27 9.78 4.14
CA SER A 188 27.31 10.77 3.91
C SER A 188 27.91 10.64 2.50
N GLY A 189 27.86 11.73 1.72
CA GLY A 189 28.33 11.75 0.33
C GLY A 189 27.25 11.44 -0.74
N SER A 190 26.00 11.19 -0.34
CA SER A 190 24.88 11.05 -1.28
C SER A 190 24.45 12.40 -1.88
N THR A 191 24.05 12.40 -3.15
CA THR A 191 23.43 13.54 -3.82
C THR A 191 21.91 13.64 -3.55
N ALA A 192 21.36 12.76 -2.71
CA ALA A 192 19.95 12.78 -2.38
C ALA A 192 19.59 13.95 -1.46
N GLN A 193 18.60 14.75 -1.85
CA GLN A 193 18.07 15.85 -1.06
C GLN A 193 17.09 15.32 -0.02
N PRO A 194 17.33 15.52 1.30
CA PRO A 194 16.39 15.19 2.36
C PRO A 194 15.32 16.30 2.51
N GLY A 195 14.30 16.06 3.34
CA GLY A 195 13.25 17.03 3.63
C GLY A 195 12.00 16.84 2.78
N TRP A 196 11.83 15.68 2.15
CA TRP A 196 10.59 15.32 1.49
C TRP A 196 9.70 14.59 2.48
N LYS A 197 8.41 14.92 2.50
CA LYS A 197 7.41 14.33 3.40
C LYS A 197 6.08 14.18 2.69
N TRP A 198 5.34 13.13 2.99
CA TRP A 198 3.98 13.03 2.49
C TRP A 198 3.05 13.90 3.34
N CYS A 199 1.94 14.31 2.73
CA CYS A 199 0.93 15.11 3.41
C CYS A 199 -0.27 14.23 3.83
N THR A 200 -0.69 14.27 5.10
CA THR A 200 -1.81 13.49 5.63
C THR A 200 -3.16 13.84 5.04
N LYS A 201 -3.27 15.04 4.46
CA LYS A 201 -4.50 15.52 3.83
C LYS A 201 -4.62 15.06 2.38
N CYS A 202 -3.57 15.31 1.59
CA CYS A 202 -3.62 15.09 0.14
C CYS A 202 -2.81 13.88 -0.36
N TYR A 203 -2.04 13.24 0.52
CA TYR A 203 -1.27 12.03 0.20
C TYR A 203 -0.26 12.20 -0.95
N GLY A 204 0.12 13.45 -1.23
CA GLY A 204 1.17 13.81 -2.17
C GLY A 204 2.48 14.02 -1.43
N LEU A 205 3.60 13.79 -2.12
CA LEU A 205 4.93 14.11 -1.62
C LEU A 205 5.17 15.61 -1.75
N ALA A 206 5.54 16.27 -0.65
CA ALA A 206 5.87 17.69 -0.62
C ALA A 206 7.19 17.94 0.12
N TYR A 207 7.87 19.00 -0.29
CA TYR A 207 9.10 19.44 0.34
C TYR A 207 8.77 20.22 1.62
N SER A 208 9.27 19.75 2.76
CA SER A 208 8.94 20.27 4.10
C SER A 208 10.02 21.20 4.66
N LYS A 209 11.01 21.58 3.86
CA LYS A 209 12.11 22.48 4.26
C LYS A 209 12.10 23.81 3.50
N SER A 210 11.02 24.11 2.79
CA SER A 210 10.75 25.42 2.22
C SER A 210 10.36 26.43 3.31
N ALA A 211 10.47 27.73 3.01
CA ALA A 211 10.06 28.80 3.94
C ALA A 211 8.55 28.80 4.25
N SER A 212 7.74 28.10 3.46
CA SER A 212 6.33 27.82 3.72
C SER A 212 6.04 26.35 3.42
N ASP A 213 5.12 25.73 4.14
CA ASP A 213 4.68 24.35 3.86
C ASP A 213 3.85 24.23 2.58
N GLY A 214 3.63 25.32 1.83
CA GLY A 214 2.80 25.34 0.63
C GLY A 214 1.32 25.13 0.92
N VAL A 215 0.47 25.46 -0.06
CA VAL A 215 -0.96 25.21 0.07
C VAL A 215 -1.30 23.79 -0.35
N CYS A 216 -2.02 23.11 0.52
CA CYS A 216 -2.54 21.79 0.28
C CYS A 216 -3.74 21.84 -0.69
N PRO A 217 -3.83 20.94 -1.69
CA PRO A 217 -5.04 20.80 -2.52
C PRO A 217 -6.35 20.58 -1.74
N ARG A 218 -6.27 20.15 -0.48
CA ARG A 218 -7.39 19.98 0.46
C ARG A 218 -7.70 21.21 1.31
N GLY A 219 -6.98 22.31 1.10
CA GLY A 219 -7.09 23.53 1.89
C GLY A 219 -6.10 23.61 3.05
N GLY A 220 -5.75 24.84 3.43
CA GLY A 220 -4.70 25.14 4.40
C GLY A 220 -3.31 24.71 3.92
N THR A 221 -2.36 24.54 4.85
CA THR A 221 -1.01 24.05 4.55
C THR A 221 -0.92 22.53 4.57
N HIS A 222 0.14 21.95 3.99
CA HIS A 222 0.42 20.52 4.12
C HIS A 222 0.59 20.13 5.60
N ASN A 223 0.06 18.97 5.99
CA ASN A 223 0.26 18.37 7.30
C ASN A 223 1.17 17.15 7.12
N HIS A 224 2.31 17.13 7.81
CA HIS A 224 3.32 16.08 7.69
C HIS A 224 3.38 15.12 8.88
N ASP A 225 2.38 15.14 9.76
CA ASP A 225 2.27 14.26 10.92
C ASP A 225 2.31 12.79 10.48
N GLY A 226 3.11 11.97 11.15
CA GLY A 226 3.28 10.56 10.79
C GLY A 226 4.13 10.32 9.52
N SER A 227 4.61 11.37 8.84
CA SER A 227 5.54 11.21 7.72
C SER A 227 6.98 11.03 8.18
N ALA A 228 7.59 9.93 7.74
CA ALA A 228 9.05 9.83 7.69
C ALA A 228 9.67 10.96 6.84
N ASP A 229 10.95 11.22 7.00
CA ASP A 229 11.71 12.01 6.03
C ASP A 229 12.10 11.12 4.85
N TYR A 230 11.96 11.63 3.62
CA TYR A 230 12.40 10.98 2.40
C TYR A 230 13.56 11.76 1.80
N ALA A 231 14.48 11.04 1.18
CA ALA A 231 15.59 11.62 0.44
C ALA A 231 15.44 11.27 -1.04
N LEU A 232 15.40 12.29 -1.90
CA LEU A 232 15.27 12.10 -3.35
C LEU A 232 16.61 12.37 -4.03
N PRO A 233 17.13 11.46 -4.87
CA PRO A 233 18.28 11.74 -5.73
C PRO A 233 18.07 13.07 -6.47
N SER A 234 18.98 14.02 -6.25
CA SER A 234 18.93 15.34 -6.87
C SER A 234 20.31 15.64 -7.44
N SER A 235 20.40 15.86 -8.75
CA SER A 235 21.65 16.00 -9.52
C SER A 235 22.48 14.71 -9.69
N GLY A 236 22.89 14.46 -10.93
CA GLY A 236 23.54 13.23 -11.42
C GLY A 236 22.80 12.63 -12.62
N ALA A 237 23.47 11.78 -13.40
CA ALA A 237 22.75 10.93 -14.34
C ALA A 237 21.87 9.95 -13.53
N PRO A 238 20.60 9.72 -13.93
CA PRO A 238 19.76 8.73 -13.26
C PRO A 238 20.46 7.38 -13.23
N ALA A 239 20.41 6.69 -12.09
CA ALA A 239 20.90 5.32 -12.02
C ALA A 239 20.01 4.39 -12.86
N ASP A 240 20.52 3.19 -13.20
CA ASP A 240 19.74 2.21 -13.95
C ASP A 240 18.40 1.92 -13.24
N GLY A 241 17.30 2.07 -13.99
CA GLY A 241 15.94 1.88 -13.47
C GLY A 241 15.31 3.10 -12.80
N GLU A 242 16.00 4.25 -12.76
CA GLU A 242 15.42 5.51 -12.32
C GLU A 242 14.80 6.32 -13.47
N GLN A 243 13.63 6.90 -13.21
CA GLN A 243 12.99 7.88 -14.08
C GLN A 243 13.38 9.29 -13.63
N ASP A 244 14.00 10.06 -14.52
CA ASP A 244 14.32 11.48 -14.31
C ASP A 244 13.13 12.41 -14.64
N LYS A 245 13.35 13.73 -14.62
CA LYS A 245 12.35 14.78 -14.91
C LYS A 245 11.29 14.93 -13.82
N TRP A 246 11.57 14.49 -12.60
CA TRP A 246 10.78 14.92 -11.45
C TRP A 246 11.24 16.30 -11.00
N ALA A 247 10.30 17.17 -10.67
CA ALA A 247 10.53 18.55 -10.29
C ALA A 247 9.74 18.90 -9.03
N TRP A 248 10.29 19.81 -8.25
CA TRP A 248 9.63 20.49 -7.15
C TRP A 248 8.85 21.69 -7.68
N CYS A 249 7.62 21.90 -7.20
CA CYS A 249 6.85 23.10 -7.49
C CYS A 249 6.97 24.10 -6.35
N ASN A 250 7.54 25.28 -6.61
CA ASN A 250 7.70 26.34 -5.60
C ASN A 250 6.39 26.96 -5.09
N GLN A 251 5.26 26.71 -5.76
CA GLN A 251 3.95 27.23 -5.36
C GLN A 251 3.23 26.28 -4.38
N CYS A 252 3.18 24.99 -4.69
CA CYS A 252 2.45 24.00 -3.89
C CYS A 252 3.37 23.08 -3.06
N GLN A 253 4.69 23.22 -3.21
CA GLN A 253 5.75 22.42 -2.58
C GLN A 253 5.79 20.94 -3.00
N GLN A 254 4.92 20.50 -3.91
CA GLN A 254 4.79 19.09 -4.27
C GLN A 254 5.78 18.67 -5.35
N LEU A 255 6.17 17.39 -5.29
CA LEU A 255 6.91 16.73 -6.36
C LEU A 255 5.96 16.37 -7.52
N TRP A 256 6.36 16.71 -8.74
CA TRP A 256 5.58 16.46 -9.94
C TRP A 256 6.46 16.01 -11.10
N TYR A 257 5.89 15.23 -12.02
CA TYR A 257 6.59 14.73 -13.20
C TYR A 257 6.51 15.75 -14.33
N SER A 258 7.64 16.35 -14.70
CA SER A 258 7.73 17.40 -15.70
C SER A 258 7.86 16.91 -17.15
N GLY A 259 8.05 15.60 -17.35
CA GLY A 259 8.20 15.00 -18.67
C GLY A 259 6.94 14.99 -19.54
N ASN A 260 5.75 15.19 -18.95
CA ASN A 260 4.45 15.14 -19.63
C ASN A 260 3.69 16.48 -19.64
N GLY A 261 4.41 17.60 -19.47
CA GLY A 261 3.84 18.94 -19.37
C GLY A 261 3.47 19.33 -17.93
N ALA A 262 3.07 20.59 -17.73
CA ALA A 262 3.03 21.22 -16.41
C ALA A 262 1.94 20.69 -15.44
N GLY A 263 0.98 19.89 -15.90
CA GLY A 263 -0.09 19.38 -15.04
C GLY A 263 -0.98 20.47 -14.45
N ARG A 264 -1.71 20.14 -13.38
CA ARG A 264 -2.61 21.08 -12.68
C ARG A 264 -2.12 21.34 -11.26
N CYS A 265 -1.71 22.58 -11.01
CA CYS A 265 -1.29 23.04 -9.69
C CYS A 265 -2.49 23.59 -8.90
N CYS A 266 -2.62 23.22 -7.62
CA CYS A 266 -3.66 23.76 -6.73
C CYS A 266 -3.48 25.26 -6.40
N GLN A 267 -2.33 25.84 -6.72
CA GLN A 267 -1.99 27.24 -6.49
C GLN A 267 -1.89 28.07 -7.77
N SER A 268 -2.13 27.44 -8.93
CA SER A 268 -2.13 28.13 -10.21
C SER A 268 -3.44 27.82 -10.93
N PRO A 269 -4.52 28.59 -10.68
CA PRO A 269 -5.82 28.35 -11.31
C PRO A 269 -5.78 28.45 -12.84
N THR A 270 -4.80 29.17 -13.39
CA THR A 270 -4.60 29.43 -14.84
C THR A 270 -3.31 28.84 -15.40
N GLY A 271 -2.49 28.17 -14.59
CA GLY A 271 -1.20 27.59 -15.00
C GLY A 271 -0.92 26.22 -14.37
N GLY A 272 0.11 25.53 -14.87
CA GLY A 272 0.55 24.26 -14.29
C GLY A 272 1.55 24.44 -13.15
N HIS A 273 2.19 23.35 -12.74
CA HIS A 273 3.30 23.38 -11.80
C HIS A 273 4.49 24.18 -12.37
N SER A 274 5.15 24.97 -11.51
CA SER A 274 6.40 25.66 -11.85
C SER A 274 7.61 24.76 -11.54
N LYS A 275 8.70 24.97 -12.28
CA LYS A 275 10.02 24.38 -12.01
C LYS A 275 11.05 25.42 -11.53
N ASP A 276 10.61 26.65 -11.27
CA ASP A 276 11.52 27.74 -10.91
C ASP A 276 12.21 27.43 -9.58
N GLY A 277 13.54 27.34 -9.62
CA GLY A 277 14.36 26.95 -8.47
C GLY A 277 14.36 25.44 -8.16
N SER A 278 13.71 24.61 -8.98
CA SER A 278 13.74 23.16 -8.83
C SER A 278 15.05 22.54 -9.34
N GLY A 279 15.54 21.52 -8.63
CA GLY A 279 16.47 20.54 -9.21
C GLY A 279 15.76 19.58 -10.18
N ASN A 280 16.54 18.71 -10.82
CA ASN A 280 16.02 17.52 -11.49
C ASN A 280 16.16 16.32 -10.55
N TYR A 281 15.03 15.71 -10.21
CA TYR A 281 14.97 14.54 -9.33
C TYR A 281 14.74 13.29 -10.16
N SER A 282 15.26 12.17 -9.65
CA SER A 282 15.09 10.85 -10.24
C SER A 282 14.46 9.91 -9.23
N LEU A 283 13.49 9.10 -9.68
CA LEU A 283 12.79 8.13 -8.84
C LEU A 283 12.97 6.72 -9.40
N LYS A 284 13.31 5.78 -8.53
CA LYS A 284 13.42 4.37 -8.89
C LYS A 284 12.04 3.79 -9.23
N MET A 285 11.91 3.24 -10.44
CA MET A 285 10.71 2.51 -10.84
C MET A 285 10.86 1.03 -10.48
N ILE A 286 9.85 0.48 -9.82
CA ILE A 286 9.72 -0.96 -9.58
C ILE A 286 8.79 -1.53 -10.67
N PRO A 287 9.18 -2.62 -11.35
CA PRO A 287 8.28 -3.35 -12.23
C PRO A 287 7.01 -3.77 -11.47
N ASN A 288 5.85 -3.61 -12.13
CA ASN A 288 4.56 -4.03 -11.57
C ASN A 288 4.42 -5.56 -11.49
#